data_AF-A0A9E4WA11-F1
#
_entry.id   AF-A0A9E4WA11-F1
#
_cell.length_a   1.000
_cell.length_b   1.000
_cell.length_c   1.000
_cell.angle_alpha   90.00
_cell.angle_beta   90.00
_cell.angle_gamma   90.00
#
_symmetry.space_group_name_H-M   'P 1'
#
loop_
_entity.id
_entity.type
_entity.pdbx_description
1 polymer ?
#
loop_
_entity_poly.entity_id
_entity_poly.type
_entity_poly.pdbx_seq_one_letter_code
_entity_poly.pdbx_strand_id
1 'polypeptide(L)'
;KLQDIFRRTAVDLLGEQATLVMPARRNRGGSTDMGDLSHIIPACHPYTAGAVGPGHSKEYVITDYETAVIVPAKIMAMVVIELLADGAKQAKEVKANHRPLMTKQAYVKFQRERAEIIEFDGAA
;
A
#
# COMPACT_ATOMS: atom_id res chain seq x y z
N LYS A 1 12.39 -0.79 7.21
CA LYS A 1 11.47 0.02 6.38
C LYS A 1 10.03 -0.27 6.81
N LEU A 2 9.04 0.58 6.47
CA LEU A 2 7.63 0.35 6.88
C LEU A 2 7.11 -1.04 6.46
N GLN A 3 7.46 -1.49 5.25
CA GLN A 3 7.12 -2.82 4.75
C GLN A 3 7.69 -3.95 5.62
N ASP A 4 8.89 -3.78 6.20
CA ASP A 4 9.52 -4.83 7.02
C ASP A 4 8.78 -4.99 8.36
N ILE A 5 8.34 -3.88 8.94
CA ILE A 5 7.49 -3.87 10.15
C ILE A 5 6.20 -4.60 9.82
N PHE A 6 5.48 -4.17 8.77
CA PHE A 6 4.23 -4.81 8.36
C PHE A 6 4.40 -6.31 8.11
N ARG A 7 5.45 -6.71 7.39
CA ARG A 7 5.74 -8.13 7.10
C ARG A 7 5.97 -8.90 8.39
N ARG A 8 6.80 -8.41 9.31
CA ARG A 8 7.07 -9.07 10.60
C ARG A 8 5.76 -9.23 11.36
N THR A 9 5.00 -8.15 11.56
CA THR A 9 3.73 -8.19 12.29
C THR A 9 2.74 -9.18 11.66
N ALA A 10 2.66 -9.23 10.33
CA ALA A 10 1.81 -10.19 9.62
C ALA A 10 2.27 -11.64 9.82
N VAL A 11 3.58 -11.90 9.77
CA VAL A 11 4.17 -13.22 10.02
C VAL A 11 3.95 -13.65 11.47
N ASP A 12 4.12 -12.75 12.43
CA ASP A 12 3.91 -13.05 13.85
C ASP A 12 2.45 -13.42 14.15
N LEU A 13 1.50 -12.81 13.43
CA LEU A 13 0.07 -13.08 13.60
C LEU A 13 -0.43 -14.32 12.82
N LEU A 14 0.04 -14.51 11.58
CA LEU A 14 -0.53 -15.49 10.64
C LEU A 14 0.41 -16.67 10.29
N GLY A 15 1.69 -16.56 10.64
CA GLY A 15 2.75 -17.46 10.19
C GLY A 15 3.31 -17.13 8.81
N GLU A 16 4.49 -17.65 8.52
CA GLU A 16 5.19 -17.40 7.25
C GLU A 16 4.41 -17.94 6.04
N GLN A 17 3.81 -19.12 6.17
CA GLN A 17 3.04 -19.76 5.09
C GLN A 17 1.84 -18.94 4.60
N ALA A 18 1.30 -18.05 5.44
CA ALA A 18 0.18 -17.19 5.12
C ALA A 18 0.59 -15.79 4.63
N THR A 19 1.90 -15.50 4.59
CA THR A 19 2.43 -14.18 4.25
C THR A 19 3.33 -14.24 3.02
N LEU A 20 2.97 -13.50 1.98
CA LEU A 20 3.71 -13.46 0.72
C LEU A 20 4.21 -12.04 0.44
N VAL A 21 5.51 -11.90 0.15
CA VAL A 21 6.08 -10.64 -0.33
C VAL A 21 6.21 -10.69 -1.85
N MET A 22 5.54 -9.76 -2.53
CA MET A 22 5.68 -9.65 -3.98
C MET A 22 7.05 -9.08 -4.36
N PRO A 23 7.78 -9.70 -5.32
CA PRO A 23 9.06 -9.17 -5.77
C PRO A 23 8.91 -7.76 -6.34
N ALA A 24 9.88 -6.89 -6.07
CA ALA A 24 9.87 -5.50 -6.54
C ALA A 24 9.77 -5.35 -8.08
N ARG A 25 10.15 -6.38 -8.84
CA ARG A 25 10.08 -6.40 -10.31
C ARG A 25 8.73 -6.89 -10.85
N ARG A 26 7.77 -7.26 -9.99
CA ARG A 26 6.47 -7.79 -10.39
C ARG A 26 5.40 -6.71 -10.28
N ASN A 27 4.89 -6.25 -11.41
CA ASN A 27 3.69 -5.41 -11.49
C ASN A 27 2.44 -6.31 -11.61
N ARG A 28 1.36 -6.02 -10.87
CA ARG A 28 0.09 -6.77 -10.90
C ARG A 28 -1.02 -6.09 -11.73
N GLY A 29 -0.74 -4.95 -12.36
CA GLY A 29 -1.66 -4.28 -13.28
C GLY A 29 -2.79 -3.49 -12.59
N GLY A 30 -2.52 -2.88 -11.43
CA GLY A 30 -3.46 -2.02 -10.72
C GLY A 30 -2.92 -0.60 -10.49
N SER A 31 -3.82 0.36 -10.28
CA SER A 31 -3.49 1.75 -9.93
C SER A 31 -4.21 2.15 -8.63
N THR A 32 -3.51 2.90 -7.77
CA THR A 32 -4.03 3.39 -6.47
C THR A 32 -3.32 4.69 -6.12
N ASP A 33 -3.95 5.53 -5.31
CA ASP A 33 -3.38 6.76 -4.74
C ASP A 33 -2.15 6.50 -3.84
N MET A 34 -2.00 5.29 -3.31
CA MET A 34 -0.81 4.89 -2.57
C MET A 34 0.47 4.97 -3.43
N GLY A 35 0.36 4.85 -4.76
CA GLY A 35 1.46 5.12 -5.68
C GLY A 35 1.93 6.57 -5.57
N ASP A 36 1.00 7.51 -5.51
CA ASP A 36 1.27 8.94 -5.33
C ASP A 36 1.89 9.24 -3.96
N LEU A 37 1.28 8.73 -2.88
CA LEU A 37 1.80 8.92 -1.52
C LEU A 37 3.22 8.38 -1.36
N SER A 38 3.55 7.26 -2.01
CA SER A 38 4.87 6.64 -1.94
C SER A 38 6.01 7.50 -2.51
N HIS A 39 5.70 8.52 -3.31
CA HIS A 39 6.71 9.47 -3.80
C HIS A 39 7.18 10.45 -2.73
N ILE A 40 6.36 10.69 -1.70
CA ILE A 40 6.54 11.80 -0.75
C ILE A 40 6.79 11.30 0.68
N ILE A 41 6.17 10.18 1.07
CA ILE A 41 6.21 9.64 2.44
C ILE A 41 6.41 8.12 2.45
N PRO A 42 6.87 7.53 3.58
CA PRO A 42 6.87 6.09 3.74
C PRO A 42 5.45 5.53 3.55
N ALA A 43 5.30 4.59 2.64
CA ALA A 43 4.02 4.00 2.26
C ALA A 43 4.14 2.47 2.21
N CYS A 44 3.06 1.78 2.57
CA CYS A 44 2.92 0.33 2.45
C CYS A 44 1.49 0.01 2.00
N HIS A 45 1.36 -0.76 0.92
CA HIS A 45 0.08 -1.15 0.35
C HIS A 45 -0.06 -2.68 0.40
N PRO A 46 -0.52 -3.25 1.53
CA PRO A 46 -0.76 -4.69 1.65
C PRO A 46 -2.04 -5.10 0.90
N TYR A 47 -2.08 -6.36 0.46
CA TYR A 47 -3.28 -7.01 -0.06
C TYR A 47 -3.68 -8.13 0.89
N THR A 48 -4.98 -8.38 1.01
CA THR A 48 -5.54 -9.53 1.74
C THR A 48 -6.36 -10.42 0.84
N ALA A 49 -6.51 -11.68 1.26
CA ALA A 49 -7.38 -12.66 0.60
C ALA A 49 -8.81 -12.57 1.17
N GLY A 50 -9.66 -13.53 0.81
CA GLY A 50 -11.03 -13.65 1.33
C GLY A 50 -12.13 -13.22 0.36
N ALA A 51 -11.74 -12.66 -0.80
CA ALA A 51 -12.63 -12.47 -1.94
C ALA A 51 -12.46 -13.58 -2.99
N VAL A 52 -13.56 -13.94 -3.65
CA VAL A 52 -13.57 -14.76 -4.87
C VAL A 52 -14.07 -13.93 -6.05
N GLY A 53 -13.70 -14.33 -7.27
CA GLY A 53 -14.04 -13.63 -8.50
C GLY A 53 -13.07 -12.49 -8.87
N PRO A 54 -13.11 -12.00 -10.12
CA PRO A 54 -12.25 -10.91 -10.58
C PRO A 54 -12.59 -9.57 -9.94
N GLY A 55 -11.58 -8.74 -9.65
CA GLY A 55 -11.81 -7.35 -9.24
C GLY A 55 -12.62 -6.60 -10.29
N HIS A 56 -13.51 -5.71 -9.85
CA HIS A 56 -14.47 -4.97 -10.70
C HIS A 56 -15.52 -5.84 -11.43
N SER A 57 -15.60 -7.14 -11.14
CA SER A 57 -16.70 -7.99 -11.64
C SER A 57 -17.89 -8.00 -10.67
N LYS A 58 -19.09 -8.26 -11.20
CA LYS A 58 -20.26 -8.65 -10.42
C LYS A 58 -20.07 -9.97 -9.65
N GLU A 59 -19.11 -10.79 -10.06
CA GLU A 59 -18.75 -12.03 -9.36
C GLU A 59 -17.80 -11.79 -8.17
N TYR A 60 -17.35 -10.54 -7.94
CA TYR A 60 -16.48 -10.22 -6.81
C TYR A 60 -17.25 -10.28 -5.49
N VAL A 61 -16.99 -11.33 -4.71
CA VAL A 61 -17.72 -11.59 -3.46
C VAL A 61 -16.76 -11.93 -2.33
N ILE A 62 -16.94 -11.28 -1.18
CA ILE A 62 -16.25 -11.65 0.06
C ILE A 62 -16.90 -12.91 0.61
N THR A 63 -16.13 -14.00 0.68
CA THR A 63 -16.59 -15.31 1.18
C THR A 63 -15.97 -15.68 2.51
N ASP A 64 -14.86 -15.02 2.87
CA ASP A 64 -14.21 -15.15 4.17
C ASP A 64 -13.99 -13.75 4.76
N TYR A 65 -14.92 -13.37 5.64
CA TYR A 65 -14.90 -12.06 6.29
C TYR A 65 -13.76 -11.91 7.30
N GLU A 66 -13.35 -13.00 7.97
CA GLU A 66 -12.25 -12.95 8.93
C GLU A 66 -10.95 -12.59 8.20
N THR A 67 -10.65 -13.28 7.10
CA THR A 67 -9.46 -13.00 6.30
C THR A 67 -9.54 -11.67 5.55
N ALA A 68 -10.71 -11.32 5.00
CA ALA A 68 -10.86 -10.10 4.21
C ALA A 68 -10.86 -8.82 5.05
N VAL A 69 -11.38 -8.87 6.29
CA VAL A 69 -11.65 -7.66 7.09
C VAL A 69 -10.97 -7.69 8.46
N ILE A 70 -11.18 -8.74 9.24
CA ILE A 70 -10.74 -8.76 10.65
C ILE A 70 -9.22 -8.90 10.77
N VAL A 71 -8.64 -9.82 10.00
CA VAL A 71 -7.19 -10.06 9.95
C VAL A 71 -6.40 -8.81 9.54
N PRO A 72 -6.69 -8.13 8.40
CA PRO A 72 -5.99 -6.90 8.06
C PRO A 72 -6.17 -5.81 9.11
N ALA A 73 -7.35 -5.69 9.73
CA ALA A 73 -7.57 -4.72 10.80
C ALA A 73 -6.66 -4.99 12.01
N LYS A 74 -6.53 -6.26 12.43
CA LYS A 74 -5.60 -6.68 13.50
C LYS A 74 -4.15 -6.34 13.14
N ILE A 75 -3.70 -6.68 11.93
CA ILE A 75 -2.33 -6.39 11.49
C ILE A 75 -2.08 -4.88 11.46
N MET A 76 -2.98 -4.09 10.88
CA MET A 76 -2.83 -2.63 10.83
C MET A 76 -2.78 -2.01 12.23
N ALA A 77 -3.63 -2.48 13.16
CA ALA A 77 -3.61 -2.02 14.54
C ALA A 77 -2.29 -2.36 15.24
N MET A 78 -1.78 -3.58 15.06
CA MET A 78 -0.50 -4.00 15.61
C MET A 78 0.68 -3.20 15.02
N VAL A 79 0.66 -2.93 13.71
CA VAL A 79 1.68 -2.07 13.07
C VAL A 79 1.64 -0.65 13.63
N VAL A 80 0.46 -0.09 13.88
CA VAL A 80 0.32 1.22 14.54
C VAL A 80 0.93 1.19 15.95
N ILE A 81 0.68 0.13 16.72
CA ILE A 81 1.29 -0.06 18.04
C ILE A 81 2.82 -0.12 17.92
N GLU A 82 3.36 -0.95 17.04
CA GLU A 82 4.82 -1.08 16.85
C GLU A 82 5.49 0.25 16.43
N LEU A 83 4.80 1.03 15.60
CA LEU A 83 5.30 2.33 15.15
C LEU A 83 5.33 3.37 16.28
N LEU A 84 4.31 3.37 17.15
CA LEU A 84 4.06 4.44 18.13
C LEU A 84 4.47 4.11 19.56
N ALA A 85 4.66 2.83 19.89
CA ALA A 85 5.18 2.39 21.18
C ALA A 85 6.59 2.94 21.44
N ASP A 86 7.02 2.90 22.71
CA ASP A 86 8.35 3.34 23.15
C ASP A 86 8.71 4.75 22.68
N GLY A 87 7.74 5.67 22.75
CA GLY A 87 7.92 7.05 22.30
C GLY A 87 8.09 7.19 20.77
N ALA A 88 7.42 6.32 20.01
CA ALA A 88 7.42 6.25 18.56
C ALA A 88 8.82 6.04 17.93
N LYS A 89 9.67 5.26 18.61
CA LYS A 89 11.04 4.99 18.16
C LYS A 89 11.07 4.44 16.72
N GLN A 90 10.27 3.42 16.43
CA GLN A 90 10.24 2.82 15.08
C GLN A 90 9.70 3.79 14.02
N ALA A 91 8.65 4.57 14.31
CA ALA A 91 8.15 5.56 13.37
C ALA A 91 9.20 6.64 13.04
N LYS A 92 9.94 7.10 14.05
CA LYS A 92 11.04 8.07 13.87
C LYS A 92 12.15 7.47 13.00
N GLU A 93 12.54 6.22 13.23
CA GLU A 93 13.53 5.51 12.41
C GLU A 93 13.05 5.35 10.96
N VAL A 94 11.79 4.95 10.74
CA VAL A 94 11.21 4.82 9.40
C VAL A 94 11.23 6.17 8.68
N LYS A 95 10.84 7.25 9.35
CA LYS A 95 10.85 8.61 8.79
C LYS A 95 12.27 9.09 8.48
N ALA A 96 13.22 8.87 9.38
CA ALA A 96 14.61 9.29 9.22
C ALA A 96 15.34 8.54 8.08
N ASN A 97 15.00 7.27 7.88
CA ASN A 97 15.62 6.42 6.85
C ASN A 97 14.92 6.50 5.49
N HIS A 98 13.74 7.10 5.41
CA HIS A 98 13.06 7.29 4.13
C HIS A 98 13.75 8.38 3.29
N ARG A 99 13.80 8.14 2.00
CA ARG A 99 14.30 9.08 0.99
C ARG A 99 13.16 9.27 -0.02
N PRO A 100 12.38 10.36 0.11
CA PRO A 100 11.31 10.67 -0.84
C PRO A 100 11.86 10.80 -2.25
N LEU A 101 11.12 10.31 -3.25
CA LEU A 101 11.46 10.51 -4.66
C LEU A 101 11.22 11.97 -5.08
N MET A 102 10.25 12.62 -4.45
CA MET A 102 9.89 14.01 -4.71
C MET A 102 9.64 14.74 -3.39
N THR A 103 9.87 16.05 -3.40
CA THR A 103 9.29 16.93 -2.38
C THR A 103 7.78 17.06 -2.64
N LYS A 104 7.00 17.45 -1.61
CA LYS A 104 5.57 17.73 -1.78
C LYS A 104 5.30 18.75 -2.89
N GLN A 105 6.10 19.82 -2.96
CA GLN A 105 5.96 20.86 -3.99
C GLN A 105 6.28 20.32 -5.39
N ALA A 106 7.34 19.52 -5.53
CA ALA A 106 7.70 18.90 -6.81
C ALA A 106 6.62 17.94 -7.30
N TYR A 107 6.06 17.10 -6.41
CA TYR A 107 4.97 16.20 -6.75
C TYR A 107 3.69 16.95 -7.19
N VAL A 108 3.29 17.99 -6.46
CA VAL A 108 2.11 18.80 -6.83
C VAL A 108 2.33 19.51 -8.16
N LYS A 109 3.54 20.03 -8.41
CA LYS A 109 3.89 20.63 -9.70
C LYS A 109 3.77 19.60 -10.83
N PHE A 110 4.37 18.42 -10.67
CA PHE A 110 4.30 17.33 -11.63
C PHE A 110 2.86 16.92 -11.96
N GLN A 111 1.97 16.79 -10.97
CA GLN A 111 0.57 16.44 -11.21
C GLN A 111 -0.18 17.54 -11.96
N ARG A 112 0.11 18.82 -11.69
CA ARG A 112 -0.49 19.96 -12.42
C ARG A 112 -0.03 20.03 -13.86
N GLU A 113 1.25 19.76 -14.12
CA GLU A 113 1.81 19.69 -15.47
C GLU A 113 1.19 18.54 -16.29
N ARG A 114 0.70 17.49 -15.64
CA ARG A 114 0.00 16.37 -16.31
C ARG A 114 -1.50 16.53 -16.40
N ALA A 115 -2.08 17.53 -15.72
CA ALA A 115 -3.51 17.76 -15.70
C ALA A 115 -3.93 18.49 -16.99
N GLU A 116 -3.83 17.78 -18.10
CA GLU A 116 -4.11 18.29 -19.44
C GLU A 116 -5.28 17.52 -20.06
N ILE A 117 -6.05 18.20 -20.91
CA ILE A 117 -7.08 17.59 -21.74
C ILE A 117 -6.48 17.40 -23.13
N ILE A 118 -6.47 16.16 -23.59
CA ILE A 118 -6.06 15.81 -24.96
C ILE A 118 -7.31 15.31 -25.67
N GLU A 119 -7.76 16.03 -26.69
CA GLU A 119 -8.85 15.60 -27.56
C GLU A 119 -8.28 14.94 -28.81
N PHE A 120 -8.79 13.76 -29.15
CA PHE A 120 -8.49 13.08 -30.41
C PHE A 120 -9.66 13.31 -31.36
N ASP A 121 -9.42 14.01 -32.47
CA ASP A 121 -10.49 14.43 -33.40
C ASP A 121 -10.89 13.34 -34.41
N GLY A 122 -10.13 12.25 -34.50
CA GLY A 122 -10.42 11.12 -35.39
C GLY A 122 -10.47 11.48 -36.88
N ALA A 123 -10.06 12.69 -37.27
CA ALA A 123 -10.06 13.14 -38.65
C ALA A 123 -8.75 12.71 -39.33
N ALA A 124 -8.71 11.44 -39.74
CA ALA A 124 -7.69 10.87 -40.62
C ALA A 124 -8.34 10.20 -41.83
#